data_AF-A0A948P2S0-F1
#
_entry.id   AF-A0A948P2S0-F1
#
_cell.length_a   1.000
_cell.length_b   1.000
_cell.length_c   1.000
_cell.angle_alpha   90.00
_cell.angle_beta   90.00
_cell.angle_gamma   90.00
#
_symmetry.space_group_name_H-M   'P 1'
#
loop_
_entity.id
_entity.type
_entity.pdbx_description
1 polymer ?
#
loop_
_entity_poly.entity_id
_entity_poly.type
_entity_poly.pdbx_seq_one_letter_code
_entity_poly.pdbx_strand_id
1 'polypeptide(L)'
;EDERDGITGAIRNHEAFRPFRTAAGPAAQLLSDALYDADKFRWGPDNFTETIWAMIIPRRIPLQTLLPRFLPGLEGIRKIRESFRTATGREYGPDFIDRGLEIGLRLHEALIEDGSKGEKQ
;
A
#
# COMPACT_ATOMS: atom_id res chain seq x y z
N GLU A 1 15.89 21.61 16.30
CA GLU A 1 15.02 20.67 17.04
C GLU A 1 13.71 20.46 16.28
N ASP A 2 13.09 21.53 15.80
CA ASP A 2 11.85 21.54 15.00
C ASP A 2 11.81 20.57 13.80
N GLU A 3 12.90 20.47 13.02
CA GLU A 3 12.95 19.57 11.86
C GLU A 3 12.92 18.09 12.26
N ARG A 4 13.70 17.71 13.27
CA ARG A 4 13.77 16.34 13.78
C ARG A 4 12.40 15.90 14.32
N ASP A 5 11.72 16.81 15.00
CA ASP A 5 10.38 16.55 15.54
C ASP A 5 9.34 16.43 14.42
N GLY A 6 9.45 17.26 13.37
CA GLY A 6 8.64 17.14 12.15
C GLY A 6 8.81 15.77 11.47
N ILE A 7 10.06 15.33 11.26
CA ILE A 7 10.37 14.03 10.64
C ILE A 7 9.86 12.88 11.50
N THR A 8 10.15 12.90 12.80
CA THR A 8 9.70 11.84 13.73
C THR A 8 8.17 11.78 13.81
N GLY A 9 7.52 12.95 13.77
CA GLY A 9 6.07 13.08 13.72
C GLY A 9 5.47 12.48 12.44
N ALA A 10 6.05 12.81 11.27
CA ALA A 10 5.63 12.26 9.99
C ALA A 10 5.74 10.72 9.97
N ILE A 11 6.88 10.18 10.41
CA ILE A 11 7.09 8.72 10.52
C ILE A 11 6.06 8.11 11.47
N ARG A 12 5.72 8.75 12.59
CA ARG A 12 4.67 8.21 13.48
C ARG A 12 3.28 8.21 12.84
N ASN A 13 3.00 9.18 11.97
CA ASN A 13 1.67 9.43 11.42
C ASN A 13 1.38 8.70 10.09
N HIS A 14 2.36 8.02 9.48
CA HIS A 14 2.22 7.46 8.13
C HIS A 14 1.38 6.14 8.05
N GLU A 15 1.19 5.44 9.17
CA GLU A 15 0.40 4.19 9.18
C GLU A 15 -1.08 4.44 8.88
N ALA A 16 -1.67 3.63 8.00
CA ALA A 16 -3.10 3.69 7.72
C ALA A 16 -3.93 3.15 8.89
N PHE A 17 -5.17 3.64 9.01
CA PHE A 17 -6.16 3.16 9.98
C PHE A 17 -5.73 3.27 11.45
N ARG A 18 -4.73 4.11 11.73
CA ARG A 18 -4.30 4.49 13.07
C ARG A 18 -4.68 5.95 13.33
N PRO A 19 -4.99 6.33 14.59
CA PRO A 19 -5.06 7.73 14.97
C PRO A 19 -3.72 8.42 14.67
N PHE A 20 -3.76 9.58 14.03
CA PHE A 20 -2.58 10.41 13.79
C PHE A 20 -2.72 11.73 14.55
N ARG A 21 -1.58 12.36 14.85
CA ARG A 21 -1.55 13.64 15.58
C ARG A 21 -1.35 14.79 14.62
N THR A 22 -2.07 15.89 14.80
CA THR A 22 -1.78 17.14 14.11
C THR A 22 -0.35 17.57 14.40
N ALA A 23 0.41 17.90 13.36
CA ALA A 23 1.79 18.32 13.49
C ALA A 23 1.89 19.78 13.97
N ALA A 24 3.02 20.16 14.55
CA ALA A 24 3.28 21.51 15.01
C ALA A 24 3.59 22.45 13.82
N GLY A 25 2.54 23.00 13.22
CA GLY A 25 2.61 24.02 12.18
C GLY A 25 2.48 23.52 10.75
N PRO A 26 2.30 24.44 9.77
CA PRO A 26 1.92 24.08 8.40
C PRO A 26 2.96 23.22 7.66
N ALA A 27 4.25 23.52 7.83
CA ALA A 27 5.33 22.79 7.15
C ALA A 27 5.45 21.35 7.67
N ALA A 28 5.37 21.14 8.99
CA ALA A 28 5.40 19.81 9.58
C ALA A 28 4.15 18.99 9.22
N GLN A 29 2.98 19.65 9.11
CA GLN A 29 1.74 18.99 8.67
C GLN A 29 1.85 18.55 7.21
N LEU A 30 2.35 19.43 6.32
CA LEU A 30 2.58 19.10 4.93
C LEU A 30 3.56 17.93 4.77
N LEU A 31 4.66 17.91 5.53
CA LEU A 31 5.61 16.79 5.54
C LEU A 31 4.95 15.47 5.98
N SER A 32 4.16 15.51 7.07
CA SER A 32 3.44 14.35 7.58
C SER A 32 2.43 13.80 6.57
N ASP A 33 1.70 14.68 5.89
CA ASP A 33 0.68 14.30 4.92
C ASP A 33 1.29 13.82 3.60
N ALA A 34 2.38 14.46 3.16
CA ALA A 34 3.12 14.04 1.97
C ALA A 34 3.77 12.66 2.16
N LEU A 35 4.37 12.40 3.34
CA LEU A 35 4.93 11.07 3.63
C LEU A 35 3.85 10.00 3.68
N TYR A 36 2.69 10.30 4.29
CA TYR A 36 1.55 9.38 4.29
C TYR A 36 1.10 9.05 2.88
N ASP A 37 0.85 10.07 2.05
CA ASP A 37 0.37 9.87 0.68
C ASP A 37 1.39 9.11 -0.16
N ALA A 38 2.68 9.43 -0.05
CA ALA A 38 3.77 8.74 -0.75
C ALA A 38 3.81 7.24 -0.40
N ASP A 39 3.61 6.89 0.88
CA ASP A 39 3.44 5.48 1.27
C ASP A 39 2.21 4.87 0.59
N LYS A 40 1.05 5.55 0.59
CA LYS A 40 -0.19 5.02 0.03
C LYS A 40 -0.20 4.87 -1.48
N PHE A 41 0.52 5.70 -2.21
CA PHE A 41 0.71 5.51 -3.66
C PHE A 41 1.31 4.14 -3.99
N ARG A 42 2.16 3.59 -3.10
CA ARG A 42 2.75 2.24 -3.29
C ARG A 42 1.75 1.10 -3.13
N TRP A 43 0.55 1.36 -2.61
CA TRP A 43 -0.51 0.37 -2.46
C TRP A 43 -1.32 0.17 -3.76
N GLY A 44 -1.00 0.93 -4.82
CA GLY A 44 -1.51 0.77 -6.18
C GLY A 44 -0.73 -0.27 -7.00
N PRO A 45 -0.31 0.05 -8.24
CA PRO A 45 0.42 -0.89 -9.11
C PRO A 45 1.69 -1.47 -8.48
N ASP A 46 2.49 -0.61 -7.83
CA ASP A 46 3.75 -0.98 -7.15
C ASP A 46 3.59 -2.06 -6.09
N ASN A 47 2.39 -2.25 -5.55
CA ASN A 47 2.13 -3.31 -4.58
C ASN A 47 2.32 -4.70 -5.22
N PHE A 48 1.87 -4.84 -6.47
CA PHE A 48 1.78 -6.09 -7.20
C PHE A 48 2.94 -6.33 -8.16
N THR A 49 3.69 -5.29 -8.52
CA THR A 49 4.91 -5.40 -9.32
C THR A 49 6.17 -5.54 -8.47
N GLU A 50 6.21 -4.92 -7.29
CA GLU A 50 7.44 -4.83 -6.49
C GLU A 50 7.25 -5.23 -5.02
N THR A 51 6.30 -4.59 -4.33
CA THR A 51 6.28 -4.54 -2.86
C THR A 51 6.02 -5.91 -2.22
N ILE A 52 5.02 -6.65 -2.69
CA ILE A 52 4.72 -8.01 -2.18
C ILE A 52 5.93 -8.92 -2.39
N TRP A 53 6.54 -8.87 -3.58
CA TRP A 53 7.65 -9.74 -3.97
C TRP A 53 8.91 -9.47 -3.15
N ALA A 54 9.22 -8.19 -2.91
CA ALA A 54 10.30 -7.78 -2.03
C ALA A 54 10.13 -8.29 -0.59
N MET A 55 8.90 -8.53 -0.14
CA MET A 55 8.63 -9.11 1.19
C MET A 55 8.76 -10.64 1.21
N ILE A 56 8.25 -11.33 0.18
CA ILE A 56 8.11 -12.79 0.21
C ILE A 56 9.32 -13.54 -0.33
N ILE A 57 10.00 -13.01 -1.36
CA ILE A 57 11.12 -13.71 -2.03
C ILE A 57 12.30 -13.92 -1.06
N PRO A 58 12.82 -12.89 -0.36
CA PRO A 58 13.97 -13.08 0.54
C PRO A 58 13.66 -14.01 1.71
N ARG A 59 12.38 -14.05 2.14
CA ARG A 59 11.89 -14.90 3.23
C ARG A 59 11.50 -16.31 2.76
N ARG A 60 11.58 -16.58 1.45
CA ARG A 60 11.14 -17.84 0.83
C ARG A 60 9.72 -18.25 1.24
N ILE A 61 8.82 -17.27 1.36
CA ILE A 61 7.42 -17.54 1.70
C ILE A 61 6.77 -18.20 0.48
N PRO A 62 6.19 -19.42 0.61
CA PRO A 62 5.56 -20.10 -0.51
C PRO A 62 4.31 -19.35 -0.99
N LEU A 63 4.04 -19.35 -2.30
CA LEU A 63 2.86 -18.74 -2.89
C LEU A 63 1.55 -19.28 -2.30
N GLN A 64 1.52 -20.56 -1.94
CA GLN A 64 0.38 -21.22 -1.31
C GLN A 64 0.03 -20.61 0.05
N THR A 65 0.98 -19.95 0.71
CA THR A 65 0.75 -19.22 1.96
C THR A 65 0.17 -17.82 1.71
N LEU A 66 0.43 -17.24 0.53
CA LEU A 66 -0.05 -15.91 0.13
C LEU A 66 -1.48 -15.97 -0.42
N LEU A 67 -1.77 -16.94 -1.29
CA LEU A 67 -3.04 -17.03 -2.03
C LEU A 67 -4.30 -16.93 -1.14
N PRO A 68 -4.41 -17.65 0.00
CA PRO A 68 -5.59 -17.57 0.85
C PRO A 68 -5.83 -16.18 1.46
N ARG A 69 -4.79 -15.33 1.52
CA ARG A 69 -4.84 -13.98 2.08
C ARG A 69 -4.92 -12.90 1.02
N PHE A 70 -4.80 -13.26 -0.26
CA PHE A 70 -4.64 -12.29 -1.35
C PHE A 70 -5.91 -11.44 -1.51
N LEU A 71 -7.07 -12.06 -1.75
CA LEU A 71 -8.34 -11.34 -1.92
C LEU A 71 -8.75 -10.54 -0.66
N PRO A 72 -8.67 -11.09 0.58
CA PRO A 72 -8.87 -10.29 1.78
C PRO A 72 -7.92 -9.09 1.89
N GLY A 73 -6.68 -9.22 1.39
CA GLY A 73 -5.72 -8.13 1.32
C GLY A 73 -6.16 -7.00 0.40
N LEU A 74 -6.75 -7.32 -0.76
CA LEU A 74 -7.29 -6.33 -1.69
C LEU A 74 -8.41 -5.48 -1.06
N GLU A 75 -9.24 -6.08 -0.22
CA GLU A 75 -10.27 -5.35 0.54
C GLU A 75 -9.68 -4.31 1.50
N GLY A 76 -8.51 -4.60 2.08
CA GLY A 76 -7.76 -3.65 2.88
C GLY A 76 -7.23 -2.48 2.04
N ILE A 77 -6.68 -2.78 0.86
CA ILE A 77 -6.18 -1.77 -0.10
C ILE A 77 -7.30 -0.84 -0.55
N ARG A 78 -8.51 -1.36 -0.80
CA ARG A 78 -9.66 -0.53 -1.21
C ARG A 78 -9.96 0.62 -0.25
N LYS A 79 -9.79 0.41 1.05
CA LYS A 79 -10.01 1.45 2.07
C LYS A 79 -8.96 2.58 2.04
N ILE A 80 -7.79 2.35 1.43
CA ILE A 80 -6.74 3.37 1.28
C ILE A 80 -7.18 4.47 0.31
N ARG A 81 -8.03 4.13 -0.66
CA ARG A 81 -8.57 5.05 -1.67
C ARG A 81 -9.08 6.37 -1.10
N GLU A 82 -9.72 6.32 0.07
CA GLU A 82 -10.36 7.47 0.72
C GLU A 82 -9.47 8.16 1.76
N SER A 83 -8.22 7.72 1.91
CA SER A 83 -7.36 8.09 3.05
C SER A 83 -6.33 9.18 2.75
N PHE A 84 -6.17 9.58 1.48
CA PHE A 84 -5.17 10.56 1.06
C PHE A 84 -5.39 11.95 1.71
N ARG A 85 -4.29 12.59 2.10
CA ARG A 85 -4.28 13.75 3.01
C ARG A 85 -3.90 15.06 2.32
N THR A 86 -3.08 15.04 1.29
CA THR A 86 -2.74 16.24 0.50
C THR A 86 -3.78 16.48 -0.60
N ALA A 87 -3.80 17.68 -1.18
CA ALA A 87 -4.65 17.97 -2.34
C ALA A 87 -4.27 17.07 -3.53
N THR A 88 -2.97 16.97 -3.84
CA THR A 88 -2.42 16.08 -4.87
C THR A 88 -2.77 14.62 -4.61
N GLY A 89 -2.62 14.15 -3.37
CA GLY A 89 -2.98 12.78 -3.00
C GLY A 89 -4.46 12.49 -3.20
N ARG A 90 -5.36 13.42 -2.83
CA ARG A 90 -6.81 13.25 -3.05
C ARG A 90 -7.19 13.27 -4.52
N GLU A 91 -6.46 14.03 -5.35
CA GLU A 91 -6.73 14.12 -6.78
C GLU A 91 -6.28 12.86 -7.53
N TYR A 92 -5.05 12.38 -7.29
CA TYR A 92 -4.45 11.30 -8.08
C TYR A 92 -4.44 9.93 -7.38
N GLY A 93 -4.39 9.92 -6.06
CA GLY A 93 -4.29 8.71 -5.24
C GLY A 93 -5.40 7.68 -5.48
N PRO A 94 -6.68 8.07 -5.57
CA PRO A 94 -7.76 7.11 -5.81
C PRO A 94 -7.58 6.27 -7.08
N ASP A 95 -7.12 6.89 -8.17
CA ASP A 95 -6.90 6.22 -9.46
C ASP A 95 -5.71 5.24 -9.41
N PHE A 96 -4.67 5.53 -8.61
CA PHE A 96 -3.60 4.56 -8.33
C PHE A 96 -4.13 3.32 -7.60
N ILE A 97 -5.01 3.52 -6.62
CA ILE A 97 -5.61 2.40 -5.88
C ILE A 97 -6.52 1.58 -6.81
N ASP A 98 -7.36 2.24 -7.60
CA ASP A 98 -8.28 1.57 -8.53
C ASP A 98 -7.52 0.71 -9.55
N ARG A 99 -6.43 1.24 -10.15
CA ARG A 99 -5.54 0.45 -11.04
C ARG A 99 -4.81 -0.68 -10.31
N GLY A 100 -4.35 -0.45 -9.08
CA GLY A 100 -3.74 -1.48 -8.27
C GLY A 100 -4.67 -2.65 -8.03
N LEU A 101 -5.92 -2.39 -7.67
CA LEU A 101 -6.94 -3.44 -7.45
C LEU A 101 -7.21 -4.25 -8.73
N GLU A 102 -7.31 -3.59 -9.89
CA GLU A 102 -7.45 -4.27 -11.18
C GLU A 102 -6.27 -5.21 -11.47
N ILE A 103 -5.04 -4.72 -11.29
CA ILE A 103 -3.82 -5.50 -11.47
C ILE A 103 -3.81 -6.69 -10.49
N GLY A 104 -4.12 -6.45 -9.22
CA GLY A 104 -4.14 -7.47 -8.18
C GLY A 104 -5.12 -8.60 -8.47
N LEU A 105 -6.33 -8.28 -8.94
CA LEU A 105 -7.33 -9.28 -9.32
C LEU A 105 -6.84 -10.16 -10.48
N ARG A 106 -6.32 -9.55 -11.55
CA ARG A 106 -5.77 -10.28 -12.70
C ARG A 106 -4.57 -11.14 -12.33
N LEU A 107 -3.69 -10.63 -11.47
CA LEU A 107 -2.55 -11.38 -10.97
C LEU A 107 -3.00 -12.61 -10.17
N HIS A 108 -4.00 -12.45 -9.31
CA HIS A 108 -4.54 -13.57 -8.53
C HIS A 108 -5.13 -14.67 -9.44
N GLU A 109 -5.91 -14.29 -10.45
CA GLU A 109 -6.45 -15.23 -11.45
C GLU A 109 -5.33 -16.00 -12.16
N ALA A 110 -4.31 -15.29 -12.66
CA ALA A 110 -3.16 -15.91 -13.33
C ALA A 110 -2.39 -16.89 -12.43
N LEU A 111 -2.21 -16.55 -11.14
CA LEU A 111 -1.52 -17.40 -10.18
C LEU A 111 -2.30 -18.69 -9.86
N ILE A 112 -3.63 -18.64 -9.81
CA ILE A 112 -4.46 -19.82 -9.62
C ILE A 112 -4.42 -20.72 -10.86
N GLU A 113 -4.52 -20.14 -12.05
CA GLU A 113 -4.45 -20.90 -13.29
C GLU A 113 -3.12 -21.64 -13.44
N ASP A 114 -1.99 -20.99 -13.14
CA ASP A 114 -0.67 -21.61 -13.21
C ASP A 114 -0.50 -22.73 -12.17
N GLY A 115 -0.96 -22.50 -10.93
CA GLY A 115 -0.97 -23.52 -9.89
C GLY A 115 -1.79 -24.77 -10.28
N SER A 116 -2.91 -24.58 -10.96
CA SER A 116 -3.76 -25.69 -11.44
C SER A 116 -3.14 -26.51 -12.58
N LYS A 117 -2.18 -25.94 -13.32
CA LYS A 117 -1.44 -26.63 -14.39
C LYS A 117 -0.29 -27.46 -13.83
N GLY A 118 0.35 -27.00 -12.76
CA GLY A 118 1.44 -27.71 -12.07
C GLY A 118 1.01 -28.98 -11.32
N GLU A 119 -0.25 -29.10 -10.89
CA GLU A 119 -0.79 -30.30 -10.24
C GLU A 119 -1.21 -31.41 -11.22
N LYS A 120 -1.32 -31.11 -12.51
CA LYS A 120 -1.75 -32.06 -13.56
C LYS A 120 -0.58 -32.68 -14.33
N GLN A 121 0.66 -32.52 -13.87
CA GLN A 121 1.87 -32.98 -14.54
C GLN A 121 2.66 -33.95 -13.67
#